data_AF-A0A5C9BZ93-F1
#
_entry.id   AF-A0A5C9BZ93-F1
#
_cell.length_a   1.000
_cell.length_b   1.000
_cell.length_c   1.000
_cell.angle_alpha   90.00
_cell.angle_beta   90.00
_cell.angle_gamma   90.00
#
_symmetry.space_group_name_H-M   'P 1'
#
loop_
_entity.id
_entity.type
_entity.pdbx_description
1 polymer ?
#
loop_
_entity_poly.entity_id
_entity_poly.type
_entity_poly.pdbx_seq_one_letter_code
_entity_poly.pdbx_strand_id
1 'polypeptide(L)'
;YDFRKTWLSSMTNMSDHSMWPLNATVITTLICPSASHPTMSLGGPSLWMQGAPSDYSFSHGADIIRAIPGPEAACPGGLLHYWFQTPSATRGAFGYNSTCRPQDIRDGTSQTFTLGEKCGGMLKYGGPNSTYPTLPVEYPWAMAAVVYFAPAGATWVVDPLAVTRDIQLPDCPISPAGTGVPFPMNPRPLVMGVTSNEKPLYSFQSDHVGGAQFVFADGNVRFLSQTIDQGVFEALSTISGQERVASQEY
;
A
#
# COMPACT_ATOMS: atom_id res chain seq x y z
N TYR A 1 -2.21 13.53 -6.18
CA TYR A 1 -2.62 14.76 -5.47
C TYR A 1 -3.53 15.56 -6.39
N ASP A 2 -4.81 15.72 -6.05
CA ASP A 2 -5.73 16.60 -6.80
C ASP A 2 -6.10 17.81 -5.95
N PHE A 3 -5.58 18.97 -6.36
CA PHE A 3 -5.83 20.26 -5.72
C PHE A 3 -7.31 20.72 -5.82
N ARG A 4 -8.16 20.02 -6.58
CA ARG A 4 -9.57 20.36 -6.82
C ARG A 4 -10.58 19.35 -6.27
N LYS A 5 -10.15 18.29 -5.58
CA LYS A 5 -11.03 17.26 -4.97
C LYS A 5 -11.92 16.47 -5.96
N THR A 6 -11.63 16.51 -7.25
CA THR A 6 -12.36 15.84 -8.34
C THR A 6 -11.93 14.39 -8.58
N TRP A 7 -10.68 14.02 -8.26
CA TRP A 7 -10.18 12.65 -8.41
C TRP A 7 -10.78 11.65 -7.40
N LEU A 8 -11.42 12.17 -6.35
CA LEU A 8 -12.04 11.37 -5.28
C LEU A 8 -13.24 10.56 -5.75
N SER A 9 -13.82 10.86 -6.92
CA SER A 9 -15.10 10.29 -7.35
C SER A 9 -15.05 8.76 -7.45
N SER A 10 -14.02 8.22 -8.13
CA SER A 10 -13.80 6.77 -8.20
C SER A 10 -13.46 6.15 -6.84
N MET A 11 -13.02 6.95 -5.86
CA MET A 11 -12.56 6.52 -4.53
C MET A 11 -13.65 6.46 -3.46
N THR A 12 -14.70 7.27 -3.61
CA THR A 12 -15.87 7.27 -2.71
C THR A 12 -17.09 6.59 -3.30
N ASN A 13 -17.13 6.38 -4.62
CA ASN A 13 -18.22 5.74 -5.33
C ASN A 13 -17.65 4.76 -6.37
N MET A 14 -17.75 3.47 -6.08
CA MET A 14 -17.25 2.42 -6.97
C MET A 14 -17.96 2.36 -8.34
N SER A 15 -19.16 2.94 -8.44
CA SER A 15 -19.91 3.05 -9.70
C SER A 15 -19.52 4.30 -10.52
N ASP A 16 -18.65 5.15 -9.99
CA ASP A 16 -18.14 6.31 -10.71
C ASP A 16 -16.85 5.97 -11.47
N HIS A 17 -17.01 5.82 -12.79
CA HIS A 17 -15.92 5.45 -13.68
C HIS A 17 -15.28 6.67 -14.38
N SER A 18 -15.65 7.90 -14.00
CA SER A 18 -15.19 9.13 -14.68
C SER A 18 -13.67 9.29 -14.67
N MET A 19 -13.00 8.74 -13.66
CA MET A 19 -11.54 8.82 -13.48
C MET A 19 -10.79 7.58 -13.97
N TRP A 20 -11.48 6.53 -14.43
CA TRP A 20 -10.85 5.30 -14.93
C TRP A 20 -9.91 5.53 -16.12
N PRO A 21 -10.24 6.37 -17.12
CA PRO A 21 -9.30 6.68 -18.19
C PRO A 21 -8.01 7.31 -17.67
N LEU A 22 -8.11 8.12 -16.60
CA LEU A 22 -6.95 8.74 -16.00
C LEU A 22 -6.14 7.71 -15.23
N ASN A 23 -6.75 6.90 -14.36
CA ASN A 23 -6.09 5.82 -13.62
C ASN A 23 -5.40 4.80 -14.55
N ALA A 24 -5.92 4.61 -15.78
CA ALA A 24 -5.33 3.76 -16.81
C ALA A 24 -4.07 4.34 -17.48
N THR A 25 -3.69 5.58 -17.15
CA THR A 25 -2.48 6.22 -17.69
C THR A 25 -1.24 5.54 -17.13
N VAL A 26 -0.38 5.00 -17.99
CA VAL A 26 0.91 4.46 -17.56
C VAL A 26 1.85 5.59 -17.19
N ILE A 27 2.26 5.66 -15.93
CA ILE A 27 3.30 6.59 -15.47
C ILE A 27 4.64 5.84 -15.53
N THR A 28 5.37 6.00 -16.64
CA THR A 28 6.61 5.24 -16.89
C THR A 28 7.66 5.38 -15.79
N THR A 29 7.70 6.51 -15.09
CA THR A 29 8.60 6.73 -13.94
C THR A 29 8.29 5.85 -12.74
N LEU A 30 7.05 5.36 -12.62
CA LEU A 30 6.64 4.44 -11.57
C LEU A 30 6.78 2.96 -11.98
N ILE A 31 7.40 2.69 -13.13
CA ILE A 31 7.62 1.32 -13.61
C ILE A 31 9.11 1.02 -13.50
N CYS A 32 9.41 -0.05 -12.78
CA CYS A 32 10.78 -0.52 -12.61
C CYS A 32 11.26 -1.15 -13.92
N PRO A 33 12.39 -0.72 -14.51
CA PRO A 33 12.87 -1.26 -15.79
C PRO A 33 13.20 -2.76 -15.76
N SER A 34 13.44 -3.33 -14.57
CA SER A 34 13.71 -4.75 -14.38
C SER A 34 12.47 -5.56 -14.01
N ALA A 35 11.35 -4.92 -13.68
CA ALA A 35 10.12 -5.62 -13.34
C ALA A 35 9.45 -6.13 -14.63
N SER A 36 9.03 -7.39 -14.60
CA SER A 36 8.31 -8.00 -15.71
C SER A 36 6.81 -7.83 -15.50
N HIS A 37 6.18 -7.00 -16.33
CA HIS A 37 4.74 -6.81 -16.36
C HIS A 37 4.13 -7.55 -17.55
N PRO A 38 3.20 -8.51 -17.34
CA PRO A 38 2.53 -9.19 -18.45
C PRO A 38 1.61 -8.25 -19.24
N THR A 39 1.12 -7.19 -18.60
CA THR A 39 0.27 -6.17 -19.17
C THR A 39 0.45 -4.87 -18.39
N MET A 40 0.37 -3.73 -19.09
CA MET A 40 0.35 -2.40 -18.45
C MET A 40 -1.07 -1.91 -18.16
N SER A 41 -2.06 -2.80 -18.27
CA SER A 41 -3.47 -2.53 -18.01
C SER A 41 -3.96 -3.46 -16.90
N LEU A 42 -4.49 -2.86 -15.85
CA LEU A 42 -5.17 -3.53 -14.75
C LEU A 42 -6.68 -3.36 -14.90
N GLY A 43 -7.43 -4.46 -14.71
CA GLY A 43 -8.88 -4.44 -14.83
C GLY A 43 -9.39 -4.16 -16.25
N GLY A 44 -10.53 -3.46 -16.35
CA GLY A 44 -11.17 -3.11 -17.61
C GLY A 44 -12.63 -2.70 -17.44
N PRO A 45 -13.29 -2.20 -18.51
CA PRO A 45 -14.66 -1.65 -18.45
C PRO A 45 -15.73 -2.63 -17.93
N SER A 46 -15.49 -3.94 -18.04
CA SER A 46 -16.37 -5.01 -17.56
C SER A 46 -16.01 -5.53 -16.17
N LEU A 47 -14.97 -4.98 -15.54
CA LEU A 47 -14.52 -5.32 -14.21
C LEU A 47 -14.84 -4.16 -13.25
N TRP A 48 -14.55 -4.33 -11.97
CA TRP A 48 -14.85 -3.33 -10.94
C TRP A 48 -13.85 -2.15 -10.92
N MET A 49 -12.79 -2.20 -11.74
CA MET A 49 -11.80 -1.13 -11.87
C MET A 49 -11.14 -1.11 -13.25
N GLN A 50 -10.49 0.01 -13.57
CA GLN A 50 -9.52 0.13 -14.66
C GLN A 50 -8.34 1.02 -14.22
N GLY A 51 -7.12 0.56 -14.44
CA GLY A 51 -5.90 1.25 -14.00
C GLY A 51 -4.64 0.80 -14.73
N ALA A 52 -3.50 1.39 -14.37
CA ALA A 52 -2.17 0.96 -14.80
C ALA A 52 -1.32 0.62 -13.56
N PRO A 53 -0.38 -0.34 -13.68
CA PRO A 53 0.44 -0.78 -12.56
C PRO A 53 1.45 0.28 -12.12
N SER A 54 2.01 0.06 -10.95
CA SER A 54 3.09 0.78 -10.29
C SER A 54 3.99 -0.22 -9.60
N ASP A 55 5.30 -0.09 -9.78
CA ASP A 55 6.32 -0.83 -9.05
C ASP A 55 6.77 -0.10 -7.78
N TYR A 56 6.02 0.91 -7.37
CA TYR A 56 6.28 1.72 -6.18
C TYR A 56 4.98 1.99 -5.41
N SER A 57 5.06 1.90 -4.09
CA SER A 57 3.96 2.21 -3.18
C SER A 57 4.27 3.43 -2.32
N PHE A 58 3.22 4.19 -2.00
CA PHE A 58 3.33 5.34 -1.10
C PHE A 58 3.33 4.88 0.36
N SER A 59 4.16 5.50 1.19
CA SER A 59 4.28 5.16 2.61
C SER A 59 3.08 5.68 3.41
N HIS A 60 2.34 4.74 4.01
CA HIS A 60 1.31 5.01 5.02
C HIS A 60 1.84 5.00 6.46
N GLY A 61 3.12 4.67 6.63
CA GLY A 61 3.81 4.66 7.93
C GLY A 61 3.73 3.33 8.67
N ALA A 62 3.93 3.40 9.98
CA ALA A 62 3.89 2.28 10.92
C ALA A 62 2.51 2.11 11.57
N ASP A 63 1.45 2.61 10.92
CA ASP A 63 0.10 2.56 11.44
C ASP A 63 -0.67 1.33 11.00
N ILE A 64 -1.73 1.06 11.77
CA ILE A 64 -2.65 -0.04 11.57
C ILE A 64 -3.73 0.36 10.58
N ILE A 65 -3.58 -0.01 9.30
CA ILE A 65 -4.71 0.09 8.37
C ILE A 65 -5.77 -0.93 8.80
N ARG A 66 -7.06 -0.57 8.80
CA ARG A 66 -8.13 -1.49 9.22
C ARG A 66 -8.89 -2.03 8.02
N ALA A 67 -9.12 -3.35 7.93
CA ALA A 67 -10.04 -3.91 6.93
C ALA A 67 -11.50 -3.92 7.41
N ILE A 68 -12.42 -4.47 6.60
CA ILE A 68 -13.89 -4.37 6.67
C ILE A 68 -14.56 -5.35 7.65
N PRO A 69 -15.59 -4.95 8.42
CA PRO A 69 -16.58 -5.86 9.01
C PRO A 69 -17.88 -5.97 8.17
N GLY A 70 -18.45 -7.17 8.05
CA GLY A 70 -19.88 -7.42 7.80
C GLY A 70 -20.43 -7.34 6.36
N PRO A 71 -21.67 -7.83 6.11
CA PRO A 71 -22.32 -7.76 4.79
C PRO A 71 -22.59 -6.29 4.42
N GLU A 72 -22.47 -5.97 3.13
CA GLU A 72 -22.50 -4.62 2.51
C GLU A 72 -23.53 -3.63 3.08
N ALA A 73 -24.64 -4.10 3.68
CA ALA A 73 -25.66 -3.30 4.33
C ALA A 73 -25.22 -2.58 5.64
N ALA A 74 -24.15 -3.02 6.31
CA ALA A 74 -23.72 -2.45 7.59
C ALA A 74 -22.69 -1.30 7.48
N CYS A 75 -22.10 -1.07 6.30
CA CYS A 75 -21.09 -0.04 6.06
C CYS A 75 -21.23 0.58 4.64
N PRO A 76 -22.27 1.38 4.38
CA PRO A 76 -22.47 1.99 3.07
C PRO A 76 -21.35 2.99 2.77
N GLY A 77 -20.43 2.65 1.86
CA GLY A 77 -19.37 3.56 1.36
C GLY A 77 -17.92 3.08 1.48
N GLY A 78 -17.66 1.88 2.01
CA GLY A 78 -16.30 1.36 2.19
C GLY A 78 -15.53 2.04 3.33
N LEU A 79 -14.46 1.40 3.84
CA LEU A 79 -13.65 1.97 4.91
C LEU A 79 -12.68 3.01 4.35
N LEU A 80 -13.06 4.26 4.56
CA LEU A 80 -12.21 5.41 4.31
C LEU A 80 -11.27 5.55 5.52
N HIS A 81 -10.08 4.92 5.50
CA HIS A 81 -9.07 5.12 6.55
C HIS A 81 -8.39 6.47 6.36
N TYR A 82 -9.08 7.52 6.79
CA TYR A 82 -8.61 8.88 6.58
C TYR A 82 -7.27 9.09 7.27
N TRP A 83 -6.32 9.62 6.51
CA TRP A 83 -4.98 9.95 7.00
C TRP A 83 -4.99 10.78 8.30
N PHE A 84 -5.99 11.65 8.50
CA PHE A 84 -6.08 12.47 9.71
C PHE A 84 -6.46 11.68 10.97
N GLN A 85 -6.98 10.47 10.83
CA GLN A 85 -7.41 9.60 11.94
C GLN A 85 -6.27 8.73 12.48
N THR A 86 -5.24 8.47 11.67
CA THR A 86 -4.02 7.76 12.07
C THR A 86 -3.28 8.50 13.18
N PRO A 87 -2.84 7.89 14.29
CA PRO A 87 -2.03 8.56 15.30
C PRO A 87 -0.78 9.23 14.70
N SER A 88 -0.47 10.46 15.12
CA SER A 88 0.65 11.22 14.53
C SER A 88 2.00 10.49 14.64
N ALA A 89 2.20 9.73 15.71
CA ALA A 89 3.42 8.99 15.97
C ALA A 89 3.67 7.83 14.98
N THR A 90 2.62 7.26 14.38
CA THR A 90 2.74 6.13 13.44
C THR A 90 2.40 6.51 12.00
N ARG A 91 2.02 7.78 11.76
CA ARG A 91 1.52 8.28 10.48
C ARG A 91 2.62 8.42 9.43
N GLY A 92 2.40 7.88 8.24
CA GLY A 92 3.21 8.19 7.06
C GLY A 92 2.78 9.46 6.33
N ALA A 93 3.53 9.85 5.30
CA ALA A 93 3.25 11.04 4.51
C ALA A 93 2.00 10.91 3.63
N PHE A 94 1.63 9.68 3.27
CA PHE A 94 0.49 9.41 2.38
C PHE A 94 -0.58 8.57 3.06
N GLY A 95 -1.82 8.78 2.64
CA GLY A 95 -2.96 8.02 3.11
C GLY A 95 -4.23 8.51 2.46
N TYR A 96 -5.35 7.90 2.83
CA TYR A 96 -6.63 8.29 2.23
C TYR A 96 -6.97 9.74 2.56
N ASN A 97 -7.26 10.52 1.51
CA ASN A 97 -7.59 11.95 1.62
C ASN A 97 -6.59 12.72 2.51
N SER A 98 -5.30 12.37 2.41
CA SER A 98 -4.22 13.00 3.16
C SER A 98 -3.96 14.43 2.71
N THR A 99 -3.65 15.31 3.67
CA THR A 99 -3.04 16.61 3.40
C THR A 99 -1.77 16.71 4.24
N CYS A 100 -0.68 16.11 3.74
CA CYS A 100 0.64 16.25 4.35
C CYS A 100 1.39 17.39 3.65
N ARG A 101 1.90 18.34 4.44
CA ARG A 101 2.80 19.41 4.00
C ARG A 101 4.23 19.09 4.43
N PRO A 102 5.27 19.64 3.79
CA PRO A 102 6.65 19.43 4.22
C PRO A 102 6.90 19.74 5.70
N GLN A 103 6.24 20.78 6.24
CA GLN A 103 6.31 21.15 7.66
C GLN A 103 5.67 20.13 8.63
N ASP A 104 4.84 19.22 8.13
CA ASP A 104 4.22 18.17 8.94
C ASP A 104 5.19 16.99 9.18
N ILE A 105 6.30 16.94 8.42
CA ILE A 105 7.38 15.95 8.54
C ILE A 105 8.40 16.44 9.57
N ARG A 106 8.12 16.12 10.83
CA ARG A 106 8.87 16.55 12.02
C ARG A 106 10.07 15.65 12.34
N ASP A 107 10.09 14.42 11.82
CA ASP A 107 11.22 13.50 12.00
C ASP A 107 12.42 13.85 11.07
N GLY A 108 12.22 14.81 10.17
CA GLY A 108 13.21 15.34 9.24
C GLY A 108 13.03 14.77 7.83
N THR A 109 13.01 15.64 6.82
CA THR A 109 12.69 15.24 5.44
C THR A 109 13.69 14.26 4.83
N SER A 110 14.94 14.29 5.29
CA SER A 110 16.00 13.37 4.87
C SER A 110 16.01 12.03 5.61
N GLN A 111 15.12 11.86 6.59
CA GLN A 111 14.98 10.67 7.45
C GLN A 111 13.59 10.05 7.40
N THR A 112 12.69 10.58 6.56
CA THR A 112 11.36 10.00 6.35
C THR A 112 11.23 9.59 4.89
N PHE A 113 11.07 8.29 4.63
CA PHE A 113 10.69 7.81 3.30
C PHE A 113 9.20 8.00 3.04
N THR A 114 8.88 8.29 1.78
CA THR A 114 7.53 8.64 1.34
C THR A 114 7.05 7.72 0.21
N LEU A 115 7.97 7.11 -0.52
CA LEU A 115 7.72 6.11 -1.55
C LEU A 115 8.77 5.02 -1.41
N GLY A 116 8.41 3.77 -1.69
CA GLY A 116 9.34 2.64 -1.71
C GLY A 116 8.97 1.67 -2.80
N GLU A 117 9.92 0.83 -3.20
CA GLU A 117 9.65 -0.21 -4.18
C GLU A 117 8.56 -1.18 -3.70
N LYS A 118 7.77 -1.58 -4.68
CA LYS A 118 6.73 -2.60 -4.63
C LYS A 118 6.80 -3.42 -5.92
N CYS A 119 8.01 -3.67 -6.39
CA CYS A 119 8.23 -4.18 -7.73
C CYS A 119 8.04 -5.71 -7.77
N GLY A 120 7.44 -6.17 -8.87
CA GLY A 120 7.43 -7.58 -9.28
C GLY A 120 6.38 -8.43 -8.57
N GLY A 121 5.53 -9.10 -9.36
CA GLY A 121 4.51 -10.06 -8.94
C GLY A 121 5.03 -11.34 -8.27
N MET A 122 5.96 -11.20 -7.32
CA MET A 122 6.40 -12.24 -6.40
C MET A 122 5.22 -12.80 -5.62
N LEU A 123 4.27 -11.93 -5.28
CA LEU A 123 3.10 -12.33 -4.54
C LEU A 123 2.08 -12.99 -5.44
N LYS A 124 1.69 -14.19 -5.03
CA LYS A 124 0.51 -14.84 -5.57
C LYS A 124 -0.46 -15.14 -4.44
N TYR A 125 -1.75 -14.88 -4.69
CA TYR A 125 -2.80 -15.00 -3.69
C TYR A 125 -3.93 -15.92 -4.17
N GLY A 126 -4.30 -16.89 -3.34
CA GLY A 126 -5.49 -17.72 -3.52
C GLY A 126 -6.58 -17.23 -2.58
N GLY A 127 -7.56 -16.49 -3.10
CA GLY A 127 -8.58 -15.82 -2.30
C GLY A 127 -9.39 -16.76 -1.38
N PRO A 128 -10.13 -16.19 -0.41
CA PRO A 128 -10.97 -16.96 0.49
C PRO A 128 -12.02 -17.72 -0.34
N ASN A 129 -12.23 -19.01 -0.07
CA ASN A 129 -13.18 -19.93 -0.75
C ASN A 129 -12.59 -20.88 -1.82
N SER A 130 -11.28 -21.13 -1.82
CA SER A 130 -10.63 -22.35 -2.37
C SER A 130 -10.96 -22.78 -3.82
N THR A 131 -11.47 -21.87 -4.66
CA THR A 131 -11.89 -22.21 -6.05
C THR A 131 -11.20 -21.35 -7.11
N TYR A 132 -10.44 -20.32 -6.72
CA TYR A 132 -9.70 -19.48 -7.65
C TYR A 132 -8.24 -19.94 -7.78
N PRO A 133 -7.66 -19.94 -8.99
CA PRO A 133 -6.23 -20.17 -9.16
C PRO A 133 -5.45 -19.10 -8.39
N THR A 134 -4.24 -19.44 -7.97
CA THR A 134 -3.32 -18.49 -7.34
C THR A 134 -2.85 -17.49 -8.41
N LEU A 135 -3.38 -16.26 -8.36
CA LEU A 135 -3.10 -15.20 -9.34
C LEU A 135 -2.00 -14.25 -8.83
N PRO A 136 -1.18 -13.67 -9.73
CA PRO A 136 -0.23 -12.62 -9.35
C PRO A 136 -0.97 -11.39 -8.80
N VAL A 137 -0.30 -10.68 -7.90
CA VAL A 137 -0.77 -9.42 -7.33
C VAL A 137 -0.11 -8.26 -8.07
N GLU A 138 -0.93 -7.27 -8.42
CA GLU A 138 -0.52 -6.01 -9.05
C GLU A 138 -0.94 -4.82 -8.19
N TYR A 139 -0.20 -3.72 -8.30
CA TYR A 139 -0.44 -2.50 -7.53
C TYR A 139 -0.70 -1.36 -8.51
N PRO A 140 -1.85 -0.68 -8.49
CA PRO A 140 -2.12 0.44 -9.37
C PRO A 140 -1.45 1.68 -8.80
N TRP A 141 -1.08 2.67 -9.61
CA TRP A 141 -0.60 3.95 -9.08
C TRP A 141 -1.72 4.83 -8.50
N ALA A 142 -2.98 4.56 -8.88
CA ALA A 142 -4.17 5.20 -8.34
C ALA A 142 -5.33 4.19 -8.22
N MET A 143 -5.93 4.12 -7.04
CA MET A 143 -7.13 3.31 -6.79
C MET A 143 -8.03 3.93 -5.74
N ALA A 144 -9.29 3.55 -5.86
CA ALA A 144 -10.41 3.95 -5.04
C ALA A 144 -10.31 3.67 -3.53
N ALA A 145 -9.66 2.58 -3.13
CA ALA A 145 -9.81 2.05 -1.79
C ALA A 145 -8.46 1.72 -1.16
N VAL A 146 -8.37 1.94 0.14
CA VAL A 146 -7.14 1.83 0.96
C VAL A 146 -6.82 0.37 1.30
N VAL A 147 -7.83 -0.50 1.37
CA VAL A 147 -7.67 -1.92 1.72
C VAL A 147 -8.68 -2.71 0.91
N TYR A 148 -8.58 -2.61 -0.41
CA TYR A 148 -9.42 -3.41 -1.29
C TYR A 148 -8.53 -4.29 -2.13
N PHE A 149 -8.75 -5.58 -2.00
CA PHE A 149 -8.10 -6.62 -2.77
C PHE A 149 -9.19 -7.43 -3.46
N ALA A 150 -9.16 -7.45 -4.78
CA ALA A 150 -10.15 -8.19 -5.56
C ALA A 150 -9.54 -8.69 -6.85
N PRO A 151 -10.08 -9.79 -7.39
CA PRO A 151 -9.65 -10.27 -8.69
C PRO A 151 -10.08 -9.24 -9.74
N ALA A 152 -9.14 -8.83 -10.58
CA ALA A 152 -9.36 -7.92 -11.70
C ALA A 152 -9.03 -8.66 -13.02
N GLY A 153 -9.69 -9.79 -13.25
CA GLY A 153 -9.40 -10.67 -14.37
C GLY A 153 -8.30 -11.68 -14.02
N ALA A 154 -7.10 -11.50 -14.59
CA ALA A 154 -5.98 -12.44 -14.42
C ALA A 154 -5.04 -12.09 -13.26
N THR A 155 -5.31 -11.02 -12.51
CA THR A 155 -4.49 -10.56 -11.39
C THR A 155 -5.37 -10.20 -10.19
N TRP A 156 -4.78 -10.22 -9.00
CA TRP A 156 -5.30 -9.48 -7.85
C TRP A 156 -4.77 -8.05 -7.89
N VAL A 157 -5.58 -7.09 -7.47
CA VAL A 157 -5.12 -5.71 -7.32
C VAL A 157 -5.19 -5.32 -5.86
N VAL A 158 -4.13 -4.71 -5.34
CA VAL A 158 -4.04 -4.19 -3.96
C VAL A 158 -3.75 -2.69 -4.03
N ASP A 159 -4.09 -1.95 -2.99
CA ASP A 159 -3.99 -0.50 -2.97
C ASP A 159 -2.55 0.04 -3.18
N PRO A 160 -2.41 1.30 -3.60
CA PRO A 160 -1.09 1.92 -3.84
C PRO A 160 -0.29 2.24 -2.57
N LEU A 161 -0.77 1.90 -1.37
CA LEU A 161 -0.08 2.19 -0.12
C LEU A 161 0.69 0.97 0.39
N ALA A 162 1.74 1.26 1.13
CA ALA A 162 2.46 0.25 1.90
C ALA A 162 2.67 0.72 3.34
N VAL A 163 2.73 -0.26 4.24
CA VAL A 163 2.91 -0.07 5.68
C VAL A 163 4.08 -0.90 6.19
N THR A 164 4.66 -0.45 7.29
CA THR A 164 5.73 -1.16 8.02
C THR A 164 5.19 -1.94 9.22
N ARG A 165 3.88 -1.85 9.50
CA ARG A 165 3.20 -2.51 10.62
C ARG A 165 1.79 -3.01 10.22
N ASP A 166 1.30 -3.98 10.98
CA ASP A 166 0.07 -4.74 10.74
C ASP A 166 -1.18 -3.96 10.43
N ILE A 167 -1.94 -4.51 9.50
CA ILE A 167 -3.31 -4.16 9.17
C ILE A 167 -4.24 -4.94 10.12
N GLN A 168 -5.01 -4.22 10.92
CA GLN A 168 -6.05 -4.85 11.75
C GLN A 168 -7.24 -5.20 10.87
N LEU A 169 -7.28 -6.43 10.36
CA LEU A 169 -8.50 -7.02 9.83
C LEU A 169 -9.49 -7.15 11.01
N PRO A 170 -10.71 -6.60 10.92
CA PRO A 170 -11.44 -6.15 12.10
C PRO A 170 -12.23 -7.24 12.80
N ASP A 171 -12.55 -6.95 14.05
CA ASP A 171 -13.77 -7.42 14.69
C ASP A 171 -15.01 -6.80 13.99
N CYS A 172 -15.61 -7.56 13.05
CA CYS A 172 -17.00 -7.97 13.26
C CYS A 172 -16.99 -8.94 14.46
N PRO A 173 -18.02 -9.09 15.31
CA PRO A 173 -17.94 -9.43 16.75
C PRO A 173 -17.40 -10.84 17.14
N ILE A 174 -16.54 -11.46 16.34
CA ILE A 174 -16.09 -12.84 16.40
C ILE A 174 -14.57 -13.01 16.18
N SER A 175 -13.77 -11.97 15.97
CA SER A 175 -12.35 -12.11 15.57
C SER A 175 -11.38 -11.26 16.42
N PRO A 176 -10.68 -11.84 17.40
CA PRO A 176 -9.85 -11.07 18.33
C PRO A 176 -8.83 -10.18 17.60
N ALA A 177 -8.79 -8.90 17.98
CA ALA A 177 -7.86 -7.90 17.46
C ALA A 177 -6.40 -8.39 17.38
N GLY A 178 -5.85 -8.42 16.18
CA GLY A 178 -4.40 -8.51 15.96
C GLY A 178 -3.74 -7.18 16.34
N THR A 179 -2.76 -7.23 17.25
CA THR A 179 -1.92 -6.09 17.63
C THR A 179 -0.96 -5.72 16.50
N GLY A 180 -0.47 -4.47 16.46
CA GLY A 180 0.44 -3.94 15.43
C GLY A 180 1.76 -4.72 15.28
N VAL A 181 1.70 -5.87 14.60
CA VAL A 181 2.85 -6.71 14.29
C VAL A 181 3.68 -6.00 13.21
N PRO A 182 4.96 -5.71 13.47
CA PRO A 182 5.85 -5.19 12.45
C PRO A 182 5.98 -6.14 11.24
N PHE A 183 6.12 -5.60 10.03
CA PHE A 183 6.50 -6.40 8.86
C PHE A 183 7.82 -5.94 8.27
N PRO A 184 8.71 -6.88 7.96
CA PRO A 184 9.89 -6.56 7.21
C PRO A 184 9.52 -6.27 5.75
N MET A 185 10.41 -5.54 5.10
CA MET A 185 10.50 -5.53 3.64
C MET A 185 10.71 -6.96 3.10
N ASN A 186 10.17 -7.25 1.92
CA ASN A 186 10.24 -8.59 1.31
C ASN A 186 9.72 -9.72 2.24
N PRO A 187 8.53 -9.57 2.85
CA PRO A 187 8.03 -10.57 3.79
C PRO A 187 7.75 -11.90 3.09
N ARG A 188 7.99 -13.01 3.81
CA ARG A 188 7.68 -14.37 3.35
C ARG A 188 6.47 -14.95 4.11
N PRO A 189 5.71 -15.87 3.50
CA PRO A 189 5.89 -16.46 2.18
C PRO A 189 5.38 -15.57 1.04
N LEU A 190 6.00 -15.70 -0.14
CA LEU A 190 5.59 -14.98 -1.36
C LEU A 190 4.35 -15.60 -2.00
N VAL A 191 4.22 -16.92 -1.91
CA VAL A 191 3.00 -17.64 -2.30
C VAL A 191 2.14 -17.80 -1.06
N MET A 192 1.06 -17.04 -0.99
CA MET A 192 0.12 -17.14 0.11
C MET A 192 -0.98 -18.14 -0.23
N GLY A 193 -1.22 -19.06 0.70
CA GLY A 193 -2.33 -20.00 0.61
C GLY A 193 -3.68 -19.31 0.86
N VAL A 194 -4.76 -20.11 0.83
CA VAL A 194 -6.10 -19.68 1.24
C VAL A 194 -6.09 -19.46 2.75
N THR A 195 -5.66 -18.29 3.18
CA THR A 195 -5.55 -17.90 4.59
C THR A 195 -6.15 -16.53 4.77
N SER A 196 -6.62 -16.22 5.97
CA SER A 196 -7.05 -14.86 6.32
C SER A 196 -5.89 -13.88 6.52
N ASN A 197 -4.64 -14.30 6.25
CA ASN A 197 -3.46 -13.48 6.48
C ASN A 197 -2.96 -12.87 5.16
N GLU A 198 -3.47 -11.68 4.87
CA GLU A 198 -3.15 -10.89 3.67
C GLU A 198 -2.02 -9.87 3.92
N LYS A 199 -1.46 -9.85 5.14
CA LYS A 199 -0.49 -8.86 5.61
C LYS A 199 0.71 -8.64 4.67
N PRO A 200 1.33 -9.70 4.09
CA PRO A 200 2.45 -9.53 3.17
C PRO A 200 2.12 -8.67 1.95
N LEU A 201 0.85 -8.58 1.54
CA LEU A 201 0.39 -7.77 0.40
C LEU A 201 0.67 -6.28 0.58
N TYR A 202 0.82 -5.81 1.81
CA TYR A 202 0.88 -4.39 2.16
C TYR A 202 2.27 -3.92 2.59
N SER A 203 3.27 -4.80 2.64
CA SER A 203 4.67 -4.40 2.90
C SER A 203 5.36 -3.90 1.63
N PHE A 204 6.46 -3.15 1.77
CA PHE A 204 7.35 -2.83 0.65
C PHE A 204 8.08 -4.07 0.13
N GLN A 205 8.29 -4.14 -1.18
CA GLN A 205 8.81 -5.32 -1.85
C GLN A 205 9.68 -4.99 -3.06
N SER A 206 10.70 -5.81 -3.27
CA SER A 206 11.57 -5.72 -4.44
C SER A 206 12.12 -7.09 -4.83
N ASP A 207 12.16 -7.36 -6.13
CA ASP A 207 12.88 -8.48 -6.73
C ASP A 207 14.41 -8.30 -6.67
N HIS A 208 14.89 -7.11 -6.27
CA HIS A 208 16.31 -6.84 -6.18
C HIS A 208 16.93 -7.57 -4.98
N VAL A 209 18.16 -8.04 -5.15
CA VAL A 209 18.83 -8.84 -4.12
C VAL A 209 19.20 -7.95 -2.92
N GLY A 210 18.75 -8.33 -1.73
CA GLY A 210 19.25 -7.81 -0.46
C GLY A 210 18.53 -6.58 0.09
N GLY A 211 17.49 -6.06 -0.57
CA GLY A 211 16.79 -4.85 -0.14
C GLY A 211 15.91 -4.23 -1.22
N ALA A 212 15.57 -2.96 -1.03
CA ALA A 212 14.70 -2.20 -1.93
C ALA A 212 15.07 -0.71 -1.93
N GLN A 213 14.68 0.00 -2.99
CA GLN A 213 14.88 1.44 -3.11
C GLN A 213 13.74 2.23 -2.45
N PHE A 214 14.10 3.32 -1.77
CA PHE A 214 13.16 4.23 -1.11
C PHE A 214 13.47 5.68 -1.43
N VAL A 215 12.42 6.48 -1.63
CA VAL A 215 12.49 7.93 -1.84
C VAL A 215 12.13 8.64 -0.53
N PHE A 216 13.03 9.49 -0.07
CA PHE A 216 12.86 10.33 1.11
C PHE A 216 12.12 11.62 0.79
N ALA A 217 11.55 12.26 1.81
CA ALA A 217 10.71 13.45 1.64
C ALA A 217 11.49 14.68 1.11
N ASP A 218 12.82 14.67 1.22
CA ASP A 218 13.72 15.65 0.59
C ASP A 218 14.06 15.32 -0.88
N GLY A 219 13.55 14.20 -1.40
CA GLY A 219 13.80 13.72 -2.77
C GLY A 219 15.05 12.86 -2.91
N ASN A 220 15.80 12.61 -1.83
CA ASN A 220 16.93 11.70 -1.88
C ASN A 220 16.43 10.24 -2.05
N VAL A 221 17.23 9.39 -2.70
CA VAL A 221 16.92 7.97 -2.89
C VAL A 221 17.97 7.15 -2.16
N ARG A 222 17.54 6.16 -1.39
CA ARG A 222 18.44 5.23 -0.71
C ARG A 222 17.97 3.80 -0.87
N PHE A 223 18.95 2.92 -1.01
CA PHE A 223 18.74 1.49 -0.88
C PHE A 223 18.71 1.14 0.61
N LEU A 224 17.63 0.52 1.07
CA LEU A 224 17.52 -0.01 2.43
C LEU A 224 17.67 -1.53 2.39
N SER A 225 18.50 -2.07 3.27
CA SER A 225 18.70 -3.52 3.36
C SER A 225 17.42 -4.21 3.84
N GLN A 226 17.11 -5.38 3.29
CA GLN A 226 16.03 -6.23 3.78
C GLN A 226 16.27 -6.75 5.22
N THR A 227 17.50 -6.64 5.73
CA THR A 227 17.87 -7.00 7.12
C THR A 227 17.99 -5.78 8.03
N ILE A 228 17.49 -4.61 7.60
CA ILE A 228 17.39 -3.42 8.44
C ILE A 228 16.67 -3.75 9.76
N ASP A 229 17.08 -3.09 10.85
CA ASP A 229 16.35 -3.20 12.11
C ASP A 229 14.90 -2.74 11.90
N GLN A 230 13.96 -3.51 12.42
CA GLN A 230 12.55 -3.29 12.18
C GLN A 230 12.04 -1.99 12.82
N GLY A 231 12.57 -1.62 14.00
CA GLY A 231 12.23 -0.36 14.65
C GLY A 231 12.75 0.83 13.83
N VAL A 232 13.97 0.72 13.29
CA VAL A 232 14.51 1.72 12.36
C VAL A 232 13.65 1.84 11.10
N PHE A 233 13.22 0.73 10.50
CA PHE A 233 12.38 0.75 9.31
C PHE A 233 11.02 1.41 9.56
N GLU A 234 10.41 1.15 10.72
CA GLU A 234 9.19 1.82 11.16
C GLU A 234 9.43 3.32 11.35
N ALA A 235 10.48 3.72 12.07
CA ALA A 235 10.82 5.12 12.32
C ALA A 235 11.01 5.91 11.02
N LEU A 236 11.70 5.33 10.03
CA LEU A 236 11.91 5.96 8.73
C LEU A 236 10.60 6.10 7.93
N SER A 237 9.54 5.37 8.29
CA SER A 237 8.25 5.43 7.60
C SER A 237 7.30 6.51 8.14
N THR A 238 7.59 7.07 9.31
CA THR A 238 6.71 8.02 10.01
C THR A 238 7.11 9.48 9.83
N ILE A 239 6.13 10.38 9.95
CA ILE A 239 6.35 11.83 9.82
C ILE A 239 6.54 12.54 11.17
N SER A 240 6.15 11.93 12.30
CA SER A 240 6.25 12.56 13.62
C SER A 240 6.36 11.57 14.80
N GLY A 241 7.09 10.49 14.62
CA GLY A 241 7.40 9.49 15.67
C GLY A 241 8.36 9.99 16.74
N GLN A 242 9.13 11.06 16.48
CA GLN A 242 10.21 11.59 17.35
C GLN A 242 11.35 10.60 17.62
N GLU A 243 11.44 9.53 16.83
CA GLU A 243 12.45 8.49 16.97
C GLU A 243 13.76 8.99 16.36
N ARG A 244 14.85 8.99 17.15
CA ARG A 244 16.17 9.35 16.63
C ARG A 244 16.77 8.15 15.93
N VAL A 245 16.76 8.14 14.61
CA VAL A 245 17.50 7.17 13.82
C VAL A 245 18.89 7.73 13.51
N ALA A 246 19.96 7.03 13.90
CA ALA A 246 21.31 7.44 13.53
C ALA A 246 21.62 6.99 12.08
N SER A 247 22.32 7.80 11.30
CA SER A 247 22.66 7.48 9.90
C SER A 247 23.57 6.26 9.71
N GLN A 248 24.03 5.62 10.78
CA GLN A 248 24.82 4.38 10.75
C GLN A 248 23.95 3.12 10.92
N GLU A 249 22.65 3.29 11.17
CA GLU A 249 21.72 2.20 11.47
C GLU A 249 20.98 1.67 10.23
N TYR A 250 21.20 2.27 9.07
CA TYR A 250 20.54 1.89 7.81
C TYR A 250 21.36 2.25 6.56
#